data_AF-A0AAV9ACL9-F1
#
_entry.id   AF-A0AAV9ACL9-F1
#
_cell.length_a   1.000
_cell.length_b   1.000
_cell.length_c   1.000
_cell.angle_alpha   90.00
_cell.angle_beta   90.00
_cell.angle_gamma   90.00
#
_symmetry.space_group_name_H-M   'P 1'
#
loop_
_entity.id
_entity.type
_entity.pdbx_description
1 polymer ?
#
loop_
_entity_poly.entity_id
_entity_poly.type
_entity_poly.pdbx_seq_one_letter_code
_entity_poly.pdbx_strand_id
1 'polypeptide(L)'
;MEAENLRRALAEKRQKHYRALLCAAEEAASRRLSETEAEAAMAARRNAELESRVSHLQAQSRAWQARARSQEAEAAVLKAELQRASAAEERSPGGVGGDAEDAESAYEDPERVETVGSVPVCRACRVRPVSVVVLPCRHLCLCSACDVSVAGEGGGAACPVCLSVRSASVQVFLS
;
A
#
# COMPACT_ATOMS: atom_id res chain seq x y z
N MET A 1 26.68 84.74 13.67
CA MET A 1 26.82 84.13 12.33
C MET A 1 27.42 82.72 12.38
N GLU A 2 28.65 82.53 12.88
CA GLU A 2 29.30 81.20 12.91
C GLU A 2 28.55 80.17 13.78
N ALA A 3 28.10 80.56 14.97
CA ALA A 3 27.35 79.69 15.87
C ALA A 3 26.00 79.23 15.29
N GLU A 4 25.33 80.05 14.48
CA GLU A 4 24.08 79.68 13.80
C GLU A 4 24.33 78.70 12.65
N ASN A 5 25.41 78.90 11.90
CA ASN A 5 25.82 77.98 10.85
C ASN A 5 26.16 76.59 11.41
N LEU A 6 26.84 76.54 12.56
CA LEU A 6 27.13 75.28 13.25
C LEU A 6 25.85 74.58 13.72
N ARG A 7 24.90 75.31 14.33
CA ARG A 7 23.60 74.75 14.77
C ARG A 7 22.80 74.17 13.61
N ARG A 8 22.77 74.88 12.47
CA ARG A 8 22.09 74.44 11.25
C ARG A 8 22.70 73.16 10.71
N ALA A 9 24.02 73.10 10.57
CA ALA A 9 24.73 71.91 10.08
C ALA A 9 24.48 70.68 10.98
N LEU A 10 24.44 70.86 12.30
CA LEU A 10 24.10 69.78 13.25
C LEU A 10 22.64 69.33 13.13
N ALA A 11 21.70 70.25 12.90
CA ALA A 11 20.30 69.91 12.66
C ALA A 11 20.12 69.11 11.36
N GLU A 12 20.75 69.55 10.27
CA GLU A 12 20.73 68.86 8.97
C GLU A 12 21.36 67.45 9.05
N LYS A 13 22.50 67.30 9.73
CA LYS A 13 23.10 65.97 9.95
C LYS A 13 22.17 65.05 10.74
N ARG A 14 21.57 65.54 11.83
CA ARG A 14 20.60 64.76 12.62
C ARG A 14 19.39 64.36 11.79
N GLN A 15 18.84 65.27 10.99
CA GLN A 15 17.73 64.98 10.11
C GLN A 15 18.08 63.91 9.07
N LYS A 16 19.26 64.00 8.44
CA LYS A 16 19.74 63.00 7.48
C LYS A 16 19.92 61.64 8.13
N HIS A 17 20.50 61.57 9.33
CA HIS A 17 20.65 60.32 10.08
C HIS A 17 19.32 59.71 10.49
N TYR A 18 18.37 60.51 11.00
CA TYR A 18 17.06 60.01 11.36
C TYR A 18 16.29 59.45 10.16
N ARG A 19 16.33 60.14 9.02
CA ARG A 19 15.73 59.65 7.76
C ARG A 19 16.37 58.34 7.31
N ALA A 20 17.71 58.24 7.34
CA ALA A 20 18.40 57.01 6.96
C ALA A 20 18.03 55.82 7.86
N LEU A 21 17.91 56.04 9.18
CA LEU A 21 17.46 55.01 10.13
C LEU A 21 16.02 54.58 9.87
N LEU A 22 15.12 55.53 9.62
CA LEU A 22 13.73 55.21 9.27
C LEU A 22 13.64 54.41 7.98
N CYS A 23 14.31 54.84 6.90
CA CYS A 23 14.31 54.10 5.64
C CYS A 23 14.87 52.68 5.82
N ALA A 24 15.97 52.52 6.56
CA ALA A 24 16.53 51.19 6.83
C ALA A 24 15.57 50.30 7.63
N ALA A 25 14.85 50.87 8.61
CA ALA A 25 13.85 50.14 9.38
C ALA A 25 12.63 49.76 8.53
N GLU A 26 12.14 50.67 7.69
CA GLU A 26 11.03 50.43 6.75
C GLU A 26 11.39 49.35 5.72
N GLU A 27 12.60 49.41 5.15
CA GLU A 27 13.10 48.39 4.23
C GLU A 27 13.23 47.03 4.91
N ALA A 28 13.76 46.97 6.13
CA ALA A 28 13.88 45.73 6.88
C ALA A 28 12.49 45.14 7.23
N ALA A 29 11.55 45.98 7.64
CA ALA A 29 10.18 45.57 7.91
C ALA A 29 9.48 45.05 6.64
N SER A 30 9.64 45.76 5.52
CA SER A 30 9.05 45.39 4.23
C SER A 30 9.60 44.05 3.73
N ARG A 31 10.91 43.84 3.80
CA ARG A 31 11.53 42.56 3.41
C ARG A 31 10.98 41.41 4.25
N ARG A 32 10.95 41.57 5.58
CA ARG A 32 10.42 40.54 6.48
C ARG A 32 8.95 40.26 6.21
N LEU A 33 8.15 41.28 5.95
CA LEU A 33 6.74 41.11 5.61
C LEU A 33 6.60 40.28 4.32
N SER A 34 7.29 40.66 3.25
CA SER A 34 7.26 39.92 1.98
C SER A 34 7.74 38.48 2.09
N GLU A 35 8.77 38.21 2.90
CA GLU A 35 9.23 36.85 3.20
C GLU A 35 8.12 36.04 3.91
N THR A 36 7.52 36.60 4.96
CA THR A 36 6.42 35.93 5.68
C THR A 36 5.17 35.73 4.82
N GLU A 37 4.84 36.67 3.94
CA GLU A 37 3.73 36.54 3.00
C GLU A 37 3.99 35.43 1.97
N ALA A 38 5.22 35.32 1.48
CA ALA A 38 5.61 34.25 0.56
C ALA A 38 5.54 32.87 1.22
N GLU A 39 6.00 32.74 2.47
CA GLU A 39 5.87 31.52 3.28
C GLU A 39 4.39 31.16 3.52
N ALA A 40 3.57 32.13 3.91
CA ALA A 40 2.14 31.93 4.09
C ALA A 40 1.44 31.49 2.79
N ALA A 41 1.80 32.09 1.66
CA ALA A 41 1.26 31.71 0.36
C ALA A 41 1.68 30.28 -0.05
N MET A 42 2.93 29.87 0.22
CA MET A 42 3.38 28.49 0.02
C MET A 42 2.57 27.51 0.89
N ALA A 43 2.40 27.83 2.18
CA ALA A 43 1.64 27.00 3.11
C ALA A 43 0.17 26.89 2.68
N ALA A 44 -0.46 27.99 2.26
CA ALA A 44 -1.84 28.00 1.77
C ALA A 44 -2.03 27.11 0.53
N ARG A 45 -1.10 27.19 -0.44
CA ARG A 45 -1.15 26.31 -1.63
C ARG A 45 -1.03 24.84 -1.25
N ARG A 46 -0.12 24.52 -0.33
CA ARG A 46 0.05 23.14 0.14
C ARG A 46 -1.19 22.64 0.88
N ASN A 47 -1.80 23.49 1.71
CA ASN A 47 -3.04 23.13 2.40
C ASN A 47 -4.16 22.85 1.40
N ALA A 48 -4.37 23.72 0.41
CA ALA A 48 -5.38 23.52 -0.63
C ALA A 48 -5.17 22.21 -1.43
N GLU A 49 -3.92 21.86 -1.75
CA GLU A 49 -3.58 20.58 -2.40
C GLU A 49 -3.95 19.38 -1.51
N LEU A 50 -3.66 19.46 -0.22
CA LEU A 50 -3.99 18.40 0.75
C LEU A 50 -5.50 18.26 0.95
N GLU A 51 -6.22 19.36 1.09
CA GLU A 51 -7.69 19.37 1.19
C GLU A 51 -8.34 18.73 -0.04
N SER A 52 -7.85 19.06 -1.24
CA SER A 52 -8.30 18.43 -2.48
C SER A 52 -8.08 16.92 -2.48
N ARG A 53 -6.90 16.45 -2.04
CA ARG A 53 -6.59 15.01 -1.92
C ARG A 53 -7.47 14.32 -0.90
N VAL A 54 -7.70 14.93 0.26
CA VAL A 54 -8.59 14.38 1.30
C VAL A 54 -10.01 14.24 0.76
N SER A 55 -10.52 15.28 0.11
CA SER A 55 -11.86 15.24 -0.51
C SER A 55 -11.97 14.13 -1.56
N HIS A 56 -10.95 13.99 -2.42
CA HIS A 56 -10.91 12.93 -3.44
C HIS A 56 -10.91 11.52 -2.83
N LEU A 57 -10.04 11.27 -1.85
CA LEU A 57 -9.95 9.97 -1.18
C LEU A 57 -11.23 9.64 -0.39
N GLN A 58 -11.86 10.64 0.22
CA GLN A 58 -13.16 10.47 0.89
C GLN A 58 -14.26 10.09 -0.11
N ALA A 59 -14.30 10.72 -1.28
CA ALA A 59 -15.25 10.38 -2.33
C ALA A 59 -15.03 8.94 -2.83
N GLN A 60 -13.77 8.55 -3.08
CA GLN A 60 -13.42 7.17 -3.44
C GLN A 60 -13.84 6.16 -2.36
N SER A 61 -13.53 6.44 -1.10
CA SER A 61 -13.90 5.58 0.03
C SER A 61 -15.41 5.37 0.11
N ARG A 62 -16.20 6.46 -0.02
CA ARG A 62 -17.67 6.37 -0.06
C ARG A 62 -18.17 5.54 -1.24
N ALA A 63 -17.60 5.70 -2.43
CA ALA A 63 -17.96 4.92 -3.61
C ALA A 63 -17.67 3.42 -3.41
N TRP A 64 -16.50 3.08 -2.85
CA TRP A 64 -16.14 1.70 -2.53
C TRP A 64 -17.06 1.11 -1.45
N GLN A 65 -17.38 1.85 -0.40
CA GLN A 65 -18.32 1.41 0.63
C GLN A 65 -19.72 1.19 0.07
N ALA A 66 -20.22 2.06 -0.81
CA ALA A 66 -21.50 1.90 -1.46
C ALA A 66 -21.53 0.64 -2.34
N ARG A 67 -20.46 0.39 -3.10
CA ARG A 67 -20.30 -0.82 -3.90
C ARG A 67 -20.29 -2.08 -3.03
N ALA A 68 -19.51 -2.09 -1.95
CA ALA A 68 -19.44 -3.21 -1.02
C ALA A 68 -20.82 -3.53 -0.44
N ARG A 69 -21.55 -2.51 0.04
CA ARG A 69 -22.92 -2.68 0.57
C ARG A 69 -23.90 -3.23 -0.48
N SER A 70 -23.81 -2.75 -1.73
CA SER A 70 -24.64 -3.29 -2.82
C SER A 70 -24.34 -4.77 -3.07
N GLN A 71 -23.07 -5.15 -3.07
CA GLN A 71 -22.65 -6.54 -3.26
C GLN A 71 -23.04 -7.42 -2.07
N GLU A 72 -22.93 -6.93 -0.84
CA GLU A 72 -23.39 -7.62 0.37
C GLU A 72 -24.90 -7.86 0.32
N ALA A 73 -25.69 -6.86 -0.09
CA ALA A 73 -27.13 -7.00 -0.24
C ALA A 73 -27.50 -8.02 -1.32
N GLU A 74 -26.84 -7.98 -2.48
CA GLU A 74 -27.03 -8.94 -3.57
C GLU A 74 -26.69 -10.37 -3.12
N ALA A 75 -25.54 -10.56 -2.46
CA ALA A 75 -25.14 -11.86 -1.93
C ALA A 75 -26.13 -12.38 -0.87
N ALA A 76 -26.67 -11.51 -0.02
CA ALA A 76 -27.68 -11.90 0.96
C ALA A 76 -28.99 -12.38 0.29
N VAL A 77 -29.44 -11.70 -0.77
CA VAL A 77 -30.61 -12.12 -1.55
C VAL A 77 -30.38 -13.48 -2.20
N LEU A 78 -29.25 -13.66 -2.90
CA LEU A 78 -28.90 -14.92 -3.55
C LEU A 78 -28.81 -16.08 -2.54
N LYS A 79 -28.22 -15.84 -1.37
CA LYS A 79 -28.16 -16.83 -0.29
C LYS A 79 -29.57 -17.22 0.19
N ALA A 80 -30.46 -16.25 0.37
CA ALA A 80 -31.84 -16.51 0.79
C ALA A 80 -32.65 -17.24 -0.30
N GLU A 81 -32.38 -17.00 -1.57
CA GLU A 81 -32.97 -17.74 -2.69
C GLU A 81 -32.51 -19.20 -2.71
N LEU A 82 -31.21 -19.44 -2.56
CA LEU A 82 -30.65 -20.80 -2.51
C LEU A 82 -31.23 -21.61 -1.34
N GLN A 83 -31.30 -21.01 -0.15
CA GLN A 83 -31.89 -21.64 1.03
C GLN A 83 -33.37 -21.99 0.86
N ARG A 84 -34.13 -21.16 0.13
CA ARG A 84 -35.54 -21.45 -0.18
C ARG A 84 -35.68 -22.58 -1.19
N ALA A 85 -34.81 -22.62 -2.20
CA ALA A 85 -34.82 -23.68 -3.21
C ALA A 85 -34.47 -25.04 -2.58
N SER A 86 -33.43 -25.12 -1.74
CA SER A 86 -33.04 -26.36 -1.05
C SER A 86 -34.13 -26.87 -0.11
N ALA A 87 -34.76 -25.98 0.66
CA ALA A 87 -35.87 -26.35 1.56
C ALA A 87 -37.15 -26.77 0.82
N ALA A 88 -37.31 -26.38 -0.45
CA ALA A 88 -38.43 -26.81 -1.30
C ALA A 88 -38.21 -28.22 -1.87
N GLU A 89 -36.96 -28.60 -2.19
CA GLU A 89 -36.62 -29.97 -2.60
C GLU A 89 -36.86 -30.99 -1.48
N GLU A 90 -36.52 -30.64 -0.23
CA GLU A 90 -36.76 -31.51 0.94
C GLU A 90 -38.26 -31.71 1.27
N ARG A 91 -39.15 -30.86 0.76
CA ARG A 91 -40.60 -30.91 1.02
C ARG A 91 -41.43 -31.57 -0.09
N SER A 92 -40.80 -32.06 -1.16
CA SER A 92 -41.50 -32.82 -2.19
C SER A 92 -41.86 -34.23 -1.68
N PRO A 93 -43.15 -34.60 -1.55
CA PRO A 93 -43.55 -35.88 -1.01
C PRO A 93 -43.43 -36.97 -2.08
N GLY A 94 -42.24 -37.51 -2.26
CA GLY A 94 -42.01 -38.63 -3.18
C GLY A 94 -40.54 -38.98 -3.32
N GLY A 95 -40.00 -39.79 -2.40
CA GLY A 95 -38.65 -40.32 -2.53
C GLY A 95 -38.12 -40.94 -1.25
N VAL A 96 -38.37 -42.25 -1.11
CA VAL A 96 -37.69 -43.27 -0.29
C VAL A 96 -36.42 -42.82 0.44
N GLY A 97 -36.38 -43.08 1.74
CA GLY A 97 -35.23 -42.83 2.61
C GLY A 97 -33.96 -43.55 2.19
N GLY A 98 -32.85 -42.88 2.46
CA GLY A 98 -31.51 -43.41 2.52
C GLY A 98 -30.67 -42.43 3.32
N ASP A 99 -29.94 -42.94 4.32
CA ASP A 99 -28.89 -42.21 5.04
C ASP A 99 -28.06 -41.38 4.06
N ALA A 100 -28.09 -40.06 4.20
CA ALA A 100 -27.13 -39.18 3.56
C ALA A 100 -25.96 -39.03 4.55
N GLU A 101 -24.96 -39.89 4.39
CA GLU A 101 -23.65 -39.68 4.99
C GLU A 101 -23.16 -38.28 4.59
N ASP A 102 -22.63 -37.57 5.59
CA ASP A 102 -22.00 -36.25 5.51
C ASP A 102 -21.05 -36.17 4.31
N ALA A 103 -21.54 -35.57 3.22
CA ALA A 103 -20.77 -35.39 2.00
C ALA A 103 -19.79 -34.22 2.23
N GLU A 104 -18.60 -34.55 2.74
CA GLU A 104 -17.44 -33.65 2.69
C GLU A 104 -17.21 -33.25 1.22
N SER A 105 -17.59 -32.02 0.85
CA SER A 105 -17.30 -31.51 -0.49
C SER A 105 -15.81 -31.16 -0.58
N ALA A 106 -14.98 -32.15 -0.94
CA ALA A 106 -13.65 -31.87 -1.46
C ALA A 106 -13.83 -31.16 -2.81
N TYR A 107 -13.43 -29.89 -2.89
CA TYR A 107 -13.35 -29.18 -4.16
C TYR A 107 -12.28 -29.86 -5.02
N GLU A 108 -12.72 -30.67 -5.99
CA GLU A 108 -11.86 -31.24 -7.01
C GLU A 108 -11.64 -30.21 -8.11
N ASP A 109 -10.45 -29.60 -8.08
CA ASP A 109 -9.96 -28.72 -9.13
C ASP A 109 -9.71 -29.53 -10.42
N PRO A 110 -10.45 -29.28 -11.51
CA PRO A 110 -10.29 -30.01 -12.78
C PRO A 110 -8.93 -29.74 -13.47
N GLU A 111 -8.11 -28.80 -12.99
CA GLU A 111 -6.73 -28.60 -13.46
C GLU A 111 -5.67 -29.34 -12.63
N ARG A 112 -6.08 -30.06 -11.58
CA ARG A 112 -5.18 -30.95 -10.83
C ARG A 112 -4.83 -32.14 -11.71
N VAL A 113 -3.68 -32.07 -12.37
CA VAL A 113 -2.99 -33.27 -12.84
C VAL A 113 -2.75 -34.15 -11.63
N GLU A 114 -3.59 -35.16 -11.47
CA GLU A 114 -3.45 -36.20 -10.47
C GLU A 114 -2.18 -37.00 -10.76
N THR A 115 -1.09 -36.60 -10.13
CA THR A 115 -0.11 -37.58 -9.66
C THR A 115 -0.42 -37.85 -8.20
N VAL A 116 -1.40 -38.72 -7.96
CA VAL A 116 -1.66 -39.33 -6.66
C VAL A 116 -0.31 -39.85 -6.12
N GLY A 117 0.18 -39.24 -5.03
CA GLY A 117 1.41 -39.66 -4.34
C GLY A 117 2.74 -39.08 -4.83
N SER A 118 2.78 -38.17 -5.81
CA SER A 118 4.05 -37.54 -6.21
C SER A 118 4.32 -36.28 -5.38
N VAL A 119 5.26 -36.37 -4.44
CA VAL A 119 5.78 -35.19 -3.73
C VAL A 119 6.30 -34.19 -4.78
N PRO A 120 5.87 -32.92 -4.75
CA PRO A 120 6.30 -31.94 -5.74
C PRO A 120 7.83 -31.91 -5.85
N VAL A 121 8.36 -31.98 -7.08
CA VAL A 121 9.82 -32.03 -7.31
C VAL A 121 10.42 -30.63 -7.49
N CYS A 122 11.67 -30.48 -7.06
CA CYS A 122 12.48 -29.27 -7.18
C CYS A 122 12.48 -28.75 -8.61
N ARG A 123 12.15 -27.47 -8.79
CA ARG A 123 12.07 -26.84 -10.11
C ARG A 123 13.43 -26.69 -10.80
N ALA A 124 14.51 -26.64 -10.03
CA ALA A 124 15.87 -26.52 -10.54
C ALA A 124 16.45 -27.86 -11.05
N CYS A 125 16.44 -28.92 -10.21
CA CYS A 125 17.03 -30.21 -10.60
C CYS A 125 16.03 -31.23 -11.13
N ARG A 126 14.72 -31.06 -10.86
CA ARG A 126 13.64 -32.01 -11.22
C ARG A 126 13.80 -33.44 -10.68
N VAL A 127 14.75 -33.66 -9.77
CA VAL A 127 15.07 -34.99 -9.22
C VAL A 127 14.55 -35.17 -7.79
N ARG A 128 14.77 -34.18 -6.92
CA ARG A 128 14.48 -34.28 -5.48
C ARG A 128 13.16 -33.59 -5.12
N PRO A 129 12.47 -34.02 -4.05
CA PRO A 129 11.29 -33.32 -3.56
C PRO A 129 11.62 -31.88 -3.16
N VAL A 130 10.64 -30.98 -3.30
CA VAL A 130 10.73 -29.61 -2.78
C VAL A 130 10.70 -29.65 -1.25
N SER A 131 11.57 -28.85 -0.64
CA SER A 131 11.65 -28.73 0.81
C SER A 131 12.04 -27.30 1.22
N VAL A 132 12.06 -26.35 0.29
CA VAL A 132 12.56 -24.99 0.53
C VAL A 132 11.67 -23.92 -0.07
N VAL A 133 11.31 -22.95 0.76
CA VAL A 133 10.56 -21.74 0.42
C VAL A 133 11.53 -20.59 0.09
N VAL A 134 11.31 -19.92 -1.04
CA VAL A 134 12.12 -18.78 -1.50
C VAL A 134 11.49 -17.44 -1.10
N LEU A 135 12.24 -16.57 -0.42
CA LEU A 135 11.79 -15.23 -0.01
C LEU A 135 12.30 -14.14 -0.98
N PRO A 136 11.51 -13.08 -1.26
CA PRO A 136 10.24 -12.73 -0.60
C PRO A 136 8.99 -13.39 -1.20
N CYS A 137 9.10 -14.09 -2.33
CA CYS A 137 7.93 -14.57 -3.09
C CYS A 137 7.14 -15.75 -2.46
N ARG A 138 7.66 -16.36 -1.39
CA ARG A 138 7.05 -17.48 -0.64
C ARG A 138 6.74 -18.75 -1.45
N HIS A 139 7.36 -18.93 -2.61
CA HIS A 139 7.20 -20.16 -3.39
C HIS A 139 8.02 -21.33 -2.80
N LEU A 140 7.36 -22.47 -2.58
CA LEU A 140 7.98 -23.74 -2.23
C LEU A 140 8.41 -24.47 -3.52
N CYS A 141 9.65 -24.28 -3.97
CA CYS A 141 10.06 -24.68 -5.33
C CYS A 141 11.47 -25.27 -5.46
N LEU A 142 12.27 -25.27 -4.40
CA LEU A 142 13.64 -25.82 -4.40
C LEU A 142 13.77 -27.00 -3.42
N CYS A 143 14.74 -27.89 -3.66
CA CYS A 143 15.21 -28.85 -2.67
C CYS A 143 16.39 -28.27 -1.88
N SER A 144 16.66 -28.80 -0.69
CA SER A 144 17.73 -28.34 0.21
C SER A 144 19.10 -28.25 -0.45
N ALA A 145 19.46 -29.17 -1.33
CA ALA A 145 20.74 -29.11 -2.02
C ALA A 145 20.81 -28.03 -3.10
N CYS A 146 19.75 -27.87 -3.92
CA CYS A 146 19.68 -26.77 -4.88
C CYS A 146 19.63 -25.41 -4.16
N ASP A 147 19.17 -25.38 -2.91
CA ASP A 147 19.20 -24.18 -2.08
C ASP A 147 20.63 -23.74 -1.78
N VAL A 148 21.49 -24.69 -1.39
CA VAL A 148 22.90 -24.48 -1.00
C VAL A 148 23.79 -24.24 -2.22
N SER A 149 23.59 -24.97 -3.32
CA SER A 149 24.36 -24.79 -4.56
C SER A 149 24.21 -23.40 -5.20
N VAL A 150 23.09 -22.72 -4.90
CA VAL A 150 22.75 -21.38 -5.41
C VAL A 150 23.13 -20.28 -4.41
N ALA A 151 23.32 -20.62 -3.14
CA ALA A 151 23.64 -19.68 -2.07
C ALA A 151 25.15 -19.44 -1.88
N GLY A 152 26.00 -20.20 -2.56
CA GLY A 152 27.45 -20.02 -2.56
C GLY A 152 27.89 -18.84 -3.43
N GLU A 153 28.54 -17.86 -2.81
CA GLU A 153 29.17 -16.66 -3.38
C GLU A 153 28.24 -15.71 -4.16
N GLY A 154 27.62 -14.78 -3.42
CA GLY A 154 27.16 -13.50 -4.00
C GLY A 154 25.84 -13.57 -4.78
N GLY A 155 24.75 -13.95 -4.11
CA GLY A 155 23.37 -13.57 -4.47
C GLY A 155 22.97 -13.77 -5.93
N GLY A 156 22.51 -14.98 -6.30
CA GLY A 156 21.91 -15.15 -7.62
C GLY A 156 21.42 -16.54 -8.00
N ALA A 157 20.22 -16.91 -7.55
CA ALA A 157 19.23 -17.38 -8.52
C ALA A 157 17.85 -16.90 -8.11
N ALA A 158 17.17 -16.23 -9.04
CA ALA A 158 15.78 -15.84 -8.88
C ALA A 158 14.90 -17.06 -8.61
N CYS A 159 13.73 -16.83 -8.02
CA CYS A 159 12.73 -17.89 -7.87
C CYS A 159 12.40 -18.49 -9.25
N PRO A 160 12.55 -19.81 -9.46
CA PRO A 160 12.22 -20.44 -10.75
C PRO A 160 10.74 -20.34 -11.15
N VAL A 161 9.87 -19.91 -10.23
CA VAL A 161 8.43 -19.78 -10.45
C VAL A 161 8.08 -18.38 -10.95
N CYS A 162 8.53 -17.34 -10.23
CA CYS A 162 8.09 -15.96 -10.48
C CYS A 162 9.24 -15.00 -10.77
N LEU A 163 10.46 -15.51 -10.90
CA LEU A 163 11.68 -14.75 -11.22
C LEU A 163 12.00 -13.62 -10.24
N SER A 164 11.40 -13.64 -9.04
CA SER A 164 11.73 -12.70 -7.97
C SER A 164 13.14 -12.97 -7.47
N VAL A 165 13.93 -11.90 -7.29
CA VAL A 165 15.27 -11.98 -6.72
C VAL A 165 15.16 -12.59 -5.32
N ARG A 166 15.86 -13.71 -5.13
CA ARG A 166 15.90 -14.41 -3.85
C ARG A 166 16.77 -13.66 -2.85
N SER A 167 16.18 -13.26 -1.73
CA SER A 167 16.90 -12.61 -0.62
C SER A 167 17.20 -13.56 0.54
N ALA A 168 16.37 -14.59 0.74
CA ALA A 168 16.52 -15.60 1.77
C ALA A 168 15.77 -16.90 1.39
N SER A 169 16.01 -17.98 2.13
CA SER A 169 15.27 -19.25 2.00
C SER A 169 14.95 -19.85 3.37
N VAL A 170 13.90 -20.66 3.44
CA VAL A 170 13.49 -21.40 4.65
C VAL A 170 13.23 -22.85 4.26
N GLN A 171 13.91 -23.79 4.94
CA GLN A 171 13.64 -25.22 4.79
C GLN A 171 12.41 -25.63 5.60
N VAL A 172 11.52 -26.39 4.98
CA VAL A 172 10.30 -26.93 5.60
C VAL A 172 10.37 -28.45 5.64
N PHE A 173 9.81 -29.03 6.70
CA PHE A 173 9.65 -30.47 6.87
C PHE A 173 8.16 -30.79 6.76
N LEU A 174 7.78 -31.51 5.71
CA LEU A 174 6.40 -31.95 5.50
C LEU A 174 6.25 -33.32 6.18
N SER A 175 5.33 -33.41 7.15
CA SER A 175 4.97 -34.62 7.88
C SER A 175 3.83 -35.38 7.21
#